data_AF-A0A955RW78-F1
#
_entry.id   AF-A0A955RW78-F1
#
_cell.length_a   1.000
_cell.length_b   1.000
_cell.length_c   1.000
_cell.angle_alpha   90.00
_cell.angle_beta   90.00
_cell.angle_gamma   90.00
#
_symmetry.space_group_name_H-M   'P 1'
#
loop_
_entity.id
_entity.type
_entity.pdbx_description
1 polymer ?
#
loop_
_entity_poly.entity_id
_entity_poly.type
_entity_poly.pdbx_seq_one_letter_code
_entity_poly.pdbx_strand_id
1 'polypeptide(L)'
;QEVKEGSRILLTKQLRHWDGYTILYPHHCRTLIKTGKIYLRDFICPQNNAKLSLPDTAQSMRFMIDDLVVLNDERKRFEERYRLQEQSICSVKILGRVGKPQPRISPEHFDPTFKKIFFNGQKYSFGDMQANVIRQLYEAAMDGSPWQNGKQLLAKAGSQSFTLSNIFKRNPLWRHLIVSDGRGMYRLSESFIKAIDHQPITT
;
A
#
# COMPACT_ATOMS: atom_id res chain seq x y z
N GLN A 1 -39.61 8.83 18.99
CA GLN A 1 -40.29 9.51 20.11
C GLN A 1 -41.07 8.45 20.86
N GLU A 2 -40.70 8.16 22.10
CA GLU A 2 -41.40 7.18 22.94
C GLU A 2 -42.61 7.84 23.61
N VAL A 3 -43.78 7.20 23.49
CA VAL A 3 -44.93 7.44 24.37
C VAL A 3 -45.17 6.14 25.11
N LYS A 4 -45.01 6.18 26.43
CA LYS A 4 -45.43 5.11 27.34
C LYS A 4 -46.88 5.34 27.72
N GLU A 5 -47.75 4.45 27.28
CA GLU A 5 -48.80 3.81 28.09
C GLU A 5 -49.55 2.80 27.21
N GLY A 6 -49.53 1.53 27.60
CA GLY A 6 -50.44 0.46 27.12
C GLY A 6 -50.48 0.12 25.63
N SER A 7 -49.76 0.86 24.79
CA SER A 7 -49.93 0.82 23.34
C SER A 7 -49.00 -0.22 22.74
N ARG A 8 -49.57 -1.27 22.13
CA ARG A 8 -48.82 -2.20 21.28
C ARG A 8 -48.18 -1.39 20.15
N ILE A 9 -46.88 -1.12 20.26
CA ILE A 9 -46.12 -0.47 19.20
C ILE A 9 -45.99 -1.50 18.07
N LEU A 10 -46.77 -1.31 17.00
CA LEU A 10 -46.58 -2.04 15.75
C LEU A 10 -45.26 -1.57 15.14
N LEU A 11 -44.18 -2.28 15.45
CA LEU A 11 -42.90 -2.11 14.79
C LEU A 11 -42.99 -2.73 13.40
N THR A 12 -43.30 -1.90 12.39
CA THR A 12 -43.29 -2.32 10.99
C THR A 12 -41.84 -2.55 10.56
N LYS A 13 -41.31 -3.76 10.75
CA LYS A 13 -39.99 -4.15 10.26
C LYS A 13 -40.02 -4.19 8.73
N GLN A 14 -39.30 -3.29 8.07
CA GLN A 14 -39.13 -3.34 6.62
C GLN A 14 -37.95 -4.26 6.27
N LEU A 15 -38.21 -5.29 5.46
CA LEU A 15 -37.17 -6.12 4.90
C LEU A 15 -36.49 -5.39 3.75
N ARG A 16 -35.16 -5.30 3.81
CA ARG A 16 -34.34 -4.72 2.75
C ARG A 16 -33.11 -5.60 2.52
N HIS A 17 -32.70 -5.70 1.25
CA HIS A 17 -31.40 -6.24 0.91
C HIS A 17 -30.33 -5.19 1.24
N TRP A 18 -29.19 -5.66 1.75
CA TRP A 18 -28.07 -4.80 2.10
C TRP A 18 -26.77 -5.47 1.64
N ASP A 19 -25.93 -4.68 0.99
CA ASP A 19 -24.62 -5.07 0.48
C ASP A 19 -23.57 -4.07 0.98
N GLY A 20 -22.38 -4.55 1.33
CA GLY A 20 -21.27 -3.76 1.86
C GLY A 20 -20.62 -4.32 3.13
N TYR A 21 -19.79 -3.50 3.78
CA TYR A 21 -19.09 -3.83 5.03
C TYR A 21 -19.80 -3.26 6.25
N THR A 22 -19.98 -4.08 7.28
CA THR A 22 -20.63 -3.69 8.54
C THR A 22 -19.63 -3.76 9.68
N ILE A 23 -19.73 -2.81 10.60
CA ILE A 23 -18.84 -2.71 11.74
C ILE A 23 -19.18 -3.83 12.73
N LEU A 24 -18.15 -4.51 13.23
CA LEU A 24 -18.29 -5.43 14.34
C LEU A 24 -18.22 -4.71 15.68
N TYR A 25 -19.09 -5.08 16.61
CA TYR A 25 -18.99 -4.61 17.98
C TYR A 25 -17.72 -5.17 18.65
N PRO A 26 -17.14 -4.47 19.65
CA PRO A 26 -15.94 -4.92 20.35
C PRO A 26 -16.07 -6.34 20.96
N HIS A 27 -17.26 -6.71 21.42
CA HIS A 27 -17.51 -8.05 21.96
C HIS A 27 -17.54 -9.14 20.87
N HIS A 28 -17.96 -8.80 19.65
CA HIS A 28 -17.85 -9.71 18.50
C HIS A 28 -16.39 -10.00 18.18
N CYS A 29 -15.54 -8.96 18.15
CA CYS A 29 -14.10 -9.12 17.90
C CYS A 29 -13.45 -10.00 18.97
N ARG A 30 -13.77 -9.80 20.25
CA ARG A 30 -13.23 -10.63 21.35
C ARG A 30 -13.58 -12.10 21.18
N THR A 31 -14.84 -12.41 20.88
CA THR A 31 -15.27 -13.79 20.63
C THR A 31 -14.56 -14.36 19.41
N LEU A 32 -14.57 -13.64 18.30
CA LEU A 32 -13.98 -14.07 17.03
C LEU A 32 -12.48 -14.37 17.16
N ILE A 33 -11.71 -13.51 17.84
CA ILE A 33 -10.28 -13.72 18.09
C ILE A 33 -10.06 -14.95 18.99
N LYS A 34 -10.91 -15.17 19.98
CA LYS A 34 -10.79 -16.29 20.93
C LYS A 34 -11.16 -17.64 20.31
N THR A 35 -12.23 -17.70 19.53
CA THR A 35 -12.84 -18.95 19.03
C THR A 35 -12.55 -19.22 17.56
N GLY A 36 -12.00 -18.24 16.84
CA GLY A 36 -11.81 -18.27 15.39
C GLY A 36 -13.10 -18.07 14.58
N LYS A 37 -14.28 -18.07 15.22
CA LYS A 37 -15.59 -17.97 14.55
C LYS A 37 -16.66 -17.32 15.41
N ILE A 38 -17.59 -16.61 14.77
CA ILE A 38 -18.77 -16.04 15.42
C ILE A 38 -20.02 -16.22 14.56
N TYR A 39 -21.19 -16.29 15.21
CA TYR A 39 -22.48 -16.31 14.55
C TYR A 39 -23.22 -15.02 14.88
N LEU A 40 -23.57 -14.23 13.86
CA LEU A 40 -24.21 -12.94 14.01
C LEU A 40 -25.61 -12.94 13.41
N ARG A 41 -26.49 -12.16 14.06
CA ARG A 41 -27.82 -11.83 13.57
C ARG A 41 -28.07 -10.34 13.52
N ASP A 42 -27.38 -9.61 14.38
CA ASP A 42 -27.54 -8.18 14.58
C ASP A 42 -26.33 -7.43 14.02
N PHE A 43 -26.61 -6.35 13.31
CA PHE A 43 -25.63 -5.52 12.63
C PHE A 43 -25.94 -4.04 12.84
N ILE A 44 -24.95 -3.18 12.60
CA ILE A 44 -25.14 -1.72 12.59
C ILE A 44 -25.24 -1.26 11.15
N CYS A 45 -26.25 -0.45 10.84
CA CYS A 45 -26.35 0.25 9.56
C CYS A 45 -25.29 1.38 9.52
N PRO A 46 -24.31 1.34 8.59
CA PRO A 46 -23.25 2.36 8.55
C PRO A 46 -23.75 3.77 8.28
N GLN A 47 -24.90 3.93 7.61
CA GLN A 47 -25.43 5.23 7.19
C GLN A 47 -26.08 6.02 8.34
N ASN A 48 -26.71 5.33 9.29
CA ASN A 48 -27.53 5.97 10.33
C ASN A 48 -27.38 5.34 11.72
N ASN A 49 -26.44 4.40 11.90
CA ASN A 49 -26.20 3.65 13.13
C ASN A 49 -27.43 2.88 13.67
N ALA A 50 -28.47 2.69 12.86
CA ALA A 50 -29.63 1.90 13.26
C ALA A 50 -29.25 0.42 13.39
N LYS A 51 -29.90 -0.27 14.33
CA LYS A 51 -29.76 -1.72 14.48
C LYS A 51 -30.49 -2.42 13.33
N LEU A 52 -29.76 -3.24 12.59
CA LEU A 52 -30.29 -4.16 11.59
C LEU A 52 -30.27 -5.57 12.18
N SER A 53 -31.26 -6.39 11.84
CA SER A 53 -31.32 -7.79 12.25
C SER A 53 -31.73 -8.66 11.07
N LEU A 54 -31.20 -9.87 10.99
CA LEU A 54 -31.70 -10.86 10.05
C LEU A 54 -33.18 -11.15 10.32
N PRO A 55 -33.97 -11.52 9.29
CA PRO A 55 -35.36 -11.95 9.47
C PRO A 55 -35.46 -13.10 10.46
N ASP A 56 -36.59 -13.20 11.17
CA ASP A 56 -36.83 -14.28 12.14
C ASP A 56 -36.81 -15.67 11.47
N THR A 57 -37.06 -15.73 10.16
CA THR A 57 -36.97 -16.94 9.33
C THR A 57 -35.55 -17.35 8.93
N ALA A 58 -34.57 -16.45 9.04
CA ALA A 58 -33.18 -16.71 8.64
C ALA A 58 -32.35 -17.27 9.80
N GLN A 59 -31.36 -18.12 9.51
CA GLN A 59 -30.38 -18.58 10.49
C GLN A 59 -29.27 -17.54 10.72
N SER A 60 -28.56 -17.66 11.84
CA SER A 60 -27.41 -16.79 12.14
C SER A 60 -26.30 -16.98 11.12
N MET A 61 -25.70 -15.87 10.67
CA MET A 61 -24.63 -15.90 9.69
C MET A 61 -23.28 -16.16 10.38
N ARG A 62 -22.50 -17.10 9.85
CA ARG A 62 -21.18 -17.47 10.39
C ARG A 62 -20.09 -16.59 9.76
N PHE A 63 -19.22 -16.05 10.61
CA PHE A 63 -18.04 -15.28 10.21
C PHE A 63 -16.77 -15.84 10.86
N MET A 64 -15.67 -15.80 10.13
CA MET A 64 -14.32 -16.21 10.50
C MET A 64 -13.38 -15.01 10.57
N ILE A 65 -12.19 -15.21 11.15
CA ILE A 65 -11.13 -14.19 11.13
C ILE A 65 -10.78 -13.79 9.69
N ASP A 66 -10.81 -14.74 8.74
CA ASP A 66 -10.52 -14.49 7.32
C ASP A 66 -11.57 -13.62 6.62
N ASP A 67 -12.77 -13.48 7.20
CA ASP A 67 -13.84 -12.63 6.68
C ASP A 67 -13.69 -11.17 7.16
N LEU A 68 -12.74 -10.91 8.07
CA LEU A 68 -12.48 -9.55 8.57
C LEU A 68 -11.75 -8.72 7.53
N VAL A 69 -12.30 -7.55 7.26
CA VAL A 69 -11.68 -6.55 6.41
C VAL A 69 -11.38 -5.33 7.27
N VAL A 70 -10.13 -4.89 7.25
CA VAL A 70 -9.73 -3.59 7.81
C VAL A 70 -9.73 -2.60 6.67
N LEU A 71 -10.56 -1.57 6.74
CA LEU A 71 -10.61 -0.55 5.70
C LEU A 71 -9.33 0.29 5.74
N ASN A 72 -8.87 0.78 4.58
CA ASN A 72 -7.64 1.57 4.51
C ASN A 72 -7.70 2.84 5.38
N ASP A 73 -8.86 3.48 5.48
CA ASP A 73 -9.04 4.66 6.33
C ASP A 73 -8.99 4.31 7.82
N GLU A 74 -9.47 3.12 8.21
CA GLU A 74 -9.35 2.63 9.58
C GLU A 74 -7.90 2.31 9.93
N ARG A 75 -7.16 1.68 9.00
CA ARG A 75 -5.73 1.43 9.13
C ARG A 75 -4.97 2.75 9.33
N LYS A 76 -5.16 3.73 8.43
CA LYS A 76 -4.52 5.05 8.54
C LYS A 76 -4.81 5.73 9.87
N ARG A 77 -6.09 5.77 10.27
CA ARG A 77 -6.51 6.35 11.55
C ARG A 77 -5.85 5.67 12.75
N PHE A 78 -5.74 4.35 12.71
CA PHE A 78 -5.08 3.57 13.76
C PHE A 78 -3.57 3.86 13.80
N GLU A 79 -2.89 3.80 12.66
CA GLU A 79 -1.45 4.08 12.56
C GLU A 79 -1.10 5.49 13.04
N GLU A 80 -1.87 6.49 12.62
CA GLU A 80 -1.66 7.89 13.02
C GLU A 80 -1.87 8.08 14.53
N ARG A 81 -2.94 7.50 15.09
CA ARG A 81 -3.25 7.59 16.52
C ARG A 81 -2.15 6.99 17.39
N TYR A 82 -1.57 5.88 16.97
CA TYR A 82 -0.54 5.16 17.74
C TYR A 82 0.89 5.44 17.25
N ARG A 83 1.06 6.37 16.31
CA ARG A 83 2.34 6.71 15.67
C ARG A 83 3.10 5.49 15.16
N LEU A 84 2.36 4.52 14.63
CA LEU A 84 2.96 3.32 14.05
C LEU A 84 3.56 3.70 12.70
N GLN A 85 4.84 3.41 12.56
CA GLN A 85 5.52 3.46 11.27
C GLN A 85 5.52 2.05 10.68
N GLU A 86 5.24 1.94 9.38
CA GLU A 86 5.24 0.68 8.65
C GLU A 86 6.67 0.09 8.66
N GLN A 87 6.94 -0.78 9.63
CA GLN A 87 8.25 -1.40 9.82
C GLN A 87 8.28 -2.87 9.37
N SER A 88 7.11 -3.49 9.21
CA SER A 88 6.99 -4.94 9.02
C SER A 88 6.59 -5.30 7.59
N ILE A 89 7.35 -6.21 7.00
CA ILE A 89 7.01 -6.89 5.74
C ILE A 89 5.99 -7.99 6.09
N CYS A 90 4.72 -7.64 6.24
CA CYS A 90 3.64 -8.63 6.37
C CYS A 90 2.95 -8.84 5.01
N SER A 91 2.55 -10.07 4.72
CA SER A 91 1.82 -10.40 3.50
C SER A 91 0.36 -9.96 3.64
N VAL A 92 0.08 -8.69 3.32
CA VAL A 92 -1.29 -8.17 3.29
C VAL A 92 -1.95 -8.53 1.96
N LYS A 93 -3.07 -9.26 2.00
CA LYS A 93 -3.94 -9.42 0.83
C LYS A 93 -4.81 -8.17 0.71
N ILE A 94 -4.43 -7.30 -0.22
CA ILE A 94 -5.19 -6.08 -0.51
C ILE A 94 -6.43 -6.46 -1.33
N LEU A 95 -7.60 -6.24 -0.75
CA LEU A 95 -8.88 -6.36 -1.46
C LEU A 95 -9.19 -5.02 -2.15
N GLY A 96 -9.35 -5.06 -3.48
CA GLY A 96 -9.67 -3.89 -4.31
C GLY A 96 -8.45 -3.16 -4.91
N ARG A 97 -8.71 -2.15 -5.75
CA ARG A 97 -7.67 -1.30 -6.36
C ARG A 97 -7.20 -0.24 -5.36
N VAL A 98 -6.46 -0.65 -4.33
CA VAL A 98 -5.68 0.32 -3.56
C VAL A 98 -4.57 0.79 -4.49
N GLY A 99 -4.50 2.11 -4.74
CA GLY A 99 -3.39 2.70 -5.49
C GLY A 99 -2.09 2.15 -4.90
N LYS A 100 -1.22 1.60 -5.74
CA LYS A 100 0.03 0.96 -5.31
C LYS A 100 0.71 1.89 -4.28
N PRO A 101 1.11 1.40 -3.10
CA PRO A 101 1.80 2.23 -2.12
C PRO A 101 2.96 2.92 -2.84
N GLN A 102 2.99 4.25 -2.77
CA GLN A 102 4.12 5.01 -3.28
C GLN A 102 5.32 4.62 -2.40
N PRO A 103 6.40 4.07 -2.98
CA PRO A 103 7.52 3.57 -2.21
C PRO A 103 8.16 4.72 -1.43
N ARG A 104 8.29 4.55 -0.11
CA ARG A 104 9.08 5.44 0.75
C ARG A 104 10.52 4.95 0.72
N ILE A 105 11.34 5.64 -0.06
CA ILE A 105 12.80 5.53 0.03
C ILE A 105 13.22 6.58 1.06
N SER A 106 14.06 6.23 2.03
CA SER A 106 14.71 7.22 2.90
C SER A 106 16.22 7.25 2.66
N PRO A 107 16.96 8.30 3.04
CA PRO A 107 18.32 8.54 2.54
C PRO A 107 19.43 7.62 3.07
N GLU A 108 19.19 6.91 4.16
CA GLU A 108 20.10 5.91 4.74
C GLU A 108 20.25 4.65 3.86
N HIS A 109 19.60 4.65 2.71
CA HIS A 109 19.32 3.47 1.92
C HIS A 109 20.10 3.37 0.61
N PHE A 110 21.16 4.14 0.35
CA PHE A 110 22.06 3.80 -0.76
C PHE A 110 23.52 4.16 -0.47
N ASP A 111 24.41 3.35 -1.02
CA ASP A 111 25.85 3.64 -1.02
C ASP A 111 26.15 4.71 -2.09
N PRO A 112 27.10 5.66 -1.87
CA PRO A 112 27.48 6.67 -2.86
C PRO A 112 27.85 6.11 -4.24
N THR A 113 28.28 4.84 -4.29
CA THR A 113 28.60 4.12 -5.52
C THR A 113 27.37 3.56 -6.25
N PHE A 114 26.17 3.70 -5.68
CA PHE A 114 24.90 3.10 -6.12
C PHE A 114 24.92 1.57 -6.28
N LYS A 115 25.97 0.89 -5.81
CA LYS A 115 26.08 -0.58 -5.85
C LYS A 115 25.11 -1.26 -4.89
N LYS A 116 24.67 -0.55 -3.85
CA LYS A 116 23.71 -1.03 -2.86
C LYS A 116 22.63 0.02 -2.73
N ILE A 117 21.38 -0.39 -2.96
CA ILE A 117 20.19 0.43 -2.74
C ILE A 117 19.22 -0.40 -1.91
N PHE A 118 18.73 0.15 -0.83
CA PHE A 118 17.67 -0.40 -0.02
C PHE A 118 16.35 0.25 -0.46
N PHE A 119 15.35 -0.57 -0.70
CA PHE A 119 14.05 -0.13 -1.19
C PHE A 119 12.97 -1.01 -0.57
N ASN A 120 11.95 -0.41 0.03
CA ASN A 120 10.89 -1.12 0.75
C ASN A 120 11.44 -2.18 1.74
N GLY A 121 12.48 -1.83 2.50
CA GLY A 121 13.10 -2.73 3.49
C GLY A 121 13.95 -3.87 2.91
N GLN A 122 14.14 -3.94 1.58
CA GLN A 122 14.98 -4.93 0.93
C GLN A 122 16.24 -4.31 0.35
N LYS A 123 17.37 -4.99 0.52
CA LYS A 123 18.65 -4.59 -0.06
C LYS A 123 18.81 -5.17 -1.46
N TYR A 124 19.01 -4.28 -2.42
CA TYR A 124 19.30 -4.60 -3.80
C TYR A 124 20.76 -4.29 -4.11
N SER A 125 21.42 -5.24 -4.77
CA SER A 125 22.79 -5.06 -5.24
C SER A 125 22.80 -4.87 -6.74
N PHE A 126 23.62 -3.92 -7.19
CA PHE A 126 23.81 -3.58 -8.58
C PHE A 126 25.28 -3.80 -8.95
N GLY A 127 25.51 -4.43 -10.10
CA GLY A 127 26.86 -4.55 -10.66
C GLY A 127 27.39 -3.19 -11.12
N ASP A 128 28.70 -3.10 -11.38
CA ASP A 128 29.36 -1.82 -11.70
C ASP A 128 28.69 -1.05 -12.85
N MET A 129 28.32 -1.77 -13.90
CA MET A 129 27.62 -1.20 -15.06
C MET A 129 26.22 -0.67 -14.71
N GLN A 130 25.48 -1.40 -13.88
CA GLN A 130 24.14 -0.97 -13.42
C GLN A 130 24.26 0.26 -12.52
N ALA A 131 25.19 0.23 -11.57
CA ALA A 131 25.43 1.32 -10.64
C ALA A 131 25.85 2.60 -11.38
N ASN A 132 26.70 2.47 -12.40
CA ASN A 132 27.13 3.60 -13.22
C ASN A 132 26.00 4.22 -14.05
N VAL A 133 25.05 3.41 -14.54
CA VAL A 133 23.85 3.93 -15.20
C VAL A 133 22.96 4.69 -14.20
N ILE A 134 22.75 4.14 -12.99
CA ILE A 134 21.95 4.80 -11.96
C ILE A 134 22.59 6.14 -11.56
N ARG A 135 23.91 6.18 -11.38
CA ARG A 135 24.67 7.41 -11.07
C ARG A 135 24.50 8.48 -12.15
N GLN A 136 24.66 8.14 -13.43
CA GLN A 136 24.46 9.08 -14.53
C GLN A 136 23.03 9.66 -14.57
N LEU A 137 22.03 8.83 -14.30
CA LEU A 137 20.64 9.28 -14.22
C LEU A 137 20.38 10.18 -13.01
N TYR A 138 21.06 9.91 -11.89
CA TYR A 138 20.99 10.74 -10.69
C TYR A 138 21.62 12.12 -10.93
N GLU A 139 22.85 12.17 -11.46
CA GLU A 139 23.56 13.41 -11.81
C GLU A 139 22.71 14.26 -12.78
N ALA A 140 22.19 13.64 -13.83
CA ALA A 140 21.32 14.31 -14.80
C ALA A 140 20.02 14.87 -14.18
N ALA A 141 19.46 14.18 -13.17
CA ALA A 141 18.30 14.67 -12.44
C ALA A 141 18.63 15.87 -11.55
N MET A 142 19.81 15.88 -10.92
CA MET A 142 20.30 17.00 -10.11
C MET A 142 20.62 18.23 -10.98
N ASP A 143 21.15 18.02 -12.18
CA ASP A 143 21.47 19.07 -13.15
C ASP A 143 20.22 19.63 -13.88
N GLY A 144 19.01 19.20 -13.49
CA GLY A 144 17.74 19.66 -14.08
C GLY A 144 17.42 19.07 -15.46
N SER A 145 18.21 18.12 -15.95
CA SER A 145 18.02 17.43 -17.24
C SER A 145 17.73 15.93 -17.05
N PRO A 146 16.62 15.54 -16.39
CA PRO A 146 16.41 14.19 -15.89
C PRO A 146 16.29 13.11 -16.98
N TRP A 147 15.83 13.48 -18.18
CA TRP A 147 15.65 12.55 -19.29
C TRP A 147 16.95 12.40 -20.07
N GLN A 148 17.46 11.17 -20.12
CA GLN A 148 18.75 10.83 -20.71
C GLN A 148 18.59 9.77 -21.80
N ASN A 149 19.36 9.91 -22.88
CA ASN A 149 19.32 8.97 -24.00
C ASN A 149 19.91 7.61 -23.59
N GLY A 150 19.13 6.53 -23.75
CA GLY A 150 19.53 5.18 -23.35
C GLY A 150 20.81 4.69 -24.01
N LYS A 151 21.01 4.96 -25.31
CA LYS A 151 22.21 4.52 -26.02
C LYS A 151 23.46 5.21 -25.47
N GLN A 152 23.37 6.50 -25.16
CA GLN A 152 24.48 7.26 -24.59
C GLN A 152 24.79 6.80 -23.16
N LEU A 153 23.77 6.54 -22.33
CA LEU A 153 23.94 5.99 -20.98
C LEU A 153 24.67 4.65 -21.00
N LEU A 154 24.26 3.76 -21.90
CA LEU A 154 24.84 2.43 -22.07
C LEU A 154 26.30 2.52 -22.55
N ALA A 155 26.57 3.36 -23.54
CA ALA A 155 27.93 3.58 -24.06
C ALA A 155 28.87 4.14 -22.98
N LYS A 156 28.44 5.18 -22.25
CA LYS A 156 29.19 5.76 -21.13
C LYS A 156 29.38 4.77 -19.97
N ALA A 157 28.46 3.84 -19.80
CA ALA A 157 28.58 2.77 -18.81
C ALA A 157 29.45 1.58 -19.26
N GLY A 158 30.00 1.60 -20.49
CA GLY A 158 30.80 0.51 -21.04
C GLY A 158 29.97 -0.73 -21.41
N SER A 159 28.66 -0.58 -21.63
CA SER A 159 27.76 -1.68 -21.94
C SER A 159 27.80 -2.08 -23.41
N GLN A 160 27.94 -3.39 -23.67
CA GLN A 160 27.70 -4.01 -24.98
C GLN A 160 26.21 -4.33 -25.24
N SER A 161 25.34 -4.13 -24.24
CA SER A 161 23.89 -4.32 -24.38
C SER A 161 23.23 -3.15 -25.09
N PHE A 162 22.22 -3.45 -25.92
CA PHE A 162 21.44 -2.45 -26.67
C PHE A 162 20.31 -1.78 -25.87
N THR A 163 19.93 -2.32 -24.70
CA THR A 163 18.82 -1.79 -23.91
C THR A 163 19.10 -1.87 -22.40
N LEU A 164 18.62 -0.88 -21.64
CA LEU A 164 18.68 -0.91 -20.17
C LEU A 164 17.93 -2.12 -19.61
N SER A 165 16.80 -2.50 -20.21
CA SER A 165 16.05 -3.70 -19.83
C SER A 165 16.92 -4.95 -19.78
N ASN A 166 17.85 -5.13 -20.74
CA ASN A 166 18.72 -6.31 -20.78
C ASN A 166 19.75 -6.33 -19.65
N ILE A 167 20.28 -5.16 -19.26
CA ILE A 167 21.24 -5.04 -18.16
C ILE A 167 20.54 -5.26 -16.82
N PHE A 168 19.35 -4.70 -16.65
CA PHE A 168 18.67 -4.67 -15.37
C PHE A 168 17.68 -5.82 -15.13
N LYS A 169 17.41 -6.68 -16.14
CA LYS A 169 16.39 -7.75 -16.09
C LYS A 169 16.42 -8.64 -14.85
N ARG A 170 17.60 -8.85 -14.24
CA ARG A 170 17.78 -9.70 -13.06
C ARG A 170 17.43 -9.01 -11.73
N ASN A 171 17.24 -7.70 -11.71
CA ASN A 171 16.97 -6.95 -10.49
C ASN A 171 15.57 -6.31 -10.52
N PRO A 172 14.55 -6.91 -9.88
CA PRO A 172 13.16 -6.46 -10.03
C PRO A 172 12.91 -5.00 -9.61
N LEU A 173 13.80 -4.40 -8.80
CA LEU A 173 13.74 -2.99 -8.41
C LEU A 173 13.85 -2.03 -9.59
N TRP A 174 14.51 -2.42 -10.69
CA TRP A 174 14.86 -1.49 -11.76
C TRP A 174 13.67 -0.77 -12.39
N ARG A 175 12.49 -1.42 -12.44
CA ARG A 175 11.26 -0.83 -12.97
C ARG A 175 10.61 0.22 -12.05
N HIS A 176 10.99 0.21 -10.78
CA HIS A 176 10.58 1.23 -9.81
C HIS A 176 11.60 2.36 -9.73
N LEU A 177 12.86 2.07 -10.07
CA LEU A 177 13.96 3.02 -10.01
C LEU A 177 14.08 3.86 -11.29
N ILE A 178 13.93 3.23 -12.46
CA ILE A 178 14.19 3.84 -13.77
C ILE A 178 12.88 3.86 -14.57
N VAL A 179 12.50 5.06 -15.03
CA VAL A 179 11.33 5.32 -15.86
C VAL A 179 11.77 5.47 -17.31
N SER A 180 11.06 4.82 -18.23
CA SER A 180 11.25 4.94 -19.68
C SER A 180 10.10 5.74 -20.30
N ASP A 181 10.39 6.57 -21.30
CA ASP A 181 9.38 7.26 -22.11
C ASP A 181 8.84 6.39 -23.27
N GLY A 182 9.39 5.19 -23.45
CA GLY A 182 9.06 4.29 -24.57
C GLY A 182 9.69 4.67 -25.91
N ARG A 183 10.40 5.81 -26.00
CA ARG A 183 11.11 6.31 -27.20
C ARG A 183 12.64 6.24 -27.06
N GLY A 184 13.12 5.66 -25.95
CA GLY A 184 14.54 5.44 -25.70
C GLY A 184 15.18 6.47 -24.77
N MET A 185 14.37 7.34 -24.15
CA MET A 185 14.80 8.19 -23.06
C MET A 185 14.46 7.54 -21.72
N TYR A 186 15.38 7.71 -20.77
CA TYR A 186 15.28 7.14 -19.44
C TYR A 186 15.55 8.21 -18.40
N ARG A 187 14.87 8.12 -17.27
CA ARG A 187 15.12 8.99 -16.11
C ARG A 187 15.02 8.20 -14.82
N LEU A 188 15.57 8.77 -13.75
CA LEU A 188 15.33 8.26 -12.41
C LEU A 188 13.90 8.60 -11.96
N SER A 189 13.28 7.73 -11.16
CA SER A 189 11.95 7.99 -10.62
C SER A 189 11.94 9.24 -9.75
N GLU A 190 10.95 10.11 -9.92
CA GLU A 190 10.77 11.30 -9.08
C GLU A 190 10.59 10.95 -7.60
N SER A 191 9.95 9.82 -7.30
CA SER A 191 9.80 9.35 -5.92
C SER A 191 11.16 8.99 -5.30
N PHE A 192 12.10 8.54 -6.13
CA PHE A 192 13.46 8.25 -5.70
C PHE A 192 14.28 9.53 -5.55
N ILE A 193 14.13 10.49 -6.47
CA ILE A 193 14.82 11.78 -6.38
C ILE A 193 14.37 12.56 -5.13
N LYS A 194 13.06 12.70 -4.91
CA LYS A 194 12.50 13.41 -3.74
C LYS A 194 12.90 12.76 -2.42
N ALA A 195 13.03 11.45 -2.40
CA ALA A 195 13.52 10.73 -1.24
C ALA A 195 14.95 11.14 -0.86
N ILE A 196 15.80 11.47 -1.84
CA ILE A 196 17.20 11.84 -1.62
C ILE A 196 17.34 13.30 -1.19
N ASP A 197 16.53 14.19 -1.77
CA ASP A 197 16.59 15.65 -1.54
C ASP A 197 16.22 16.08 -0.09
N HIS A 198 15.51 15.23 0.67
CA HIS A 198 15.16 15.49 2.07
C HIS A 198 16.31 15.18 3.06
N GLN A 199 17.56 15.51 2.73
CA GLN A 199 18.70 15.43 3.65
C GLN A 199 19.17 16.81 4.12
N PRO A 200 19.34 17.03 5.44
CA PRO A 200 20.27 18.03 5.90
C PRO A 200 21.69 17.54 5.59
N ILE A 201 22.44 18.35 4.83
CA ILE A 201 23.87 18.17 4.62
C ILE A 201 24.52 18.18 6.00
N THR A 202 24.94 17.02 6.49
CA THR A 202 25.74 16.94 7.72
C THR A 202 27.19 16.94 7.28
N THR A 203 27.81 18.11 7.39
CA THR A 203 29.27 18.32 7.34
C THR A 203 29.91 17.82 8.62
#